data_AF-A0A363NQY5-F1
#
_entry.id   AF-A0A363NQY5-F1
#
_cell.length_a   1.000
_cell.length_b   1.000
_cell.length_c   1.000
_cell.angle_alpha   90.00
_cell.angle_beta   90.00
_cell.angle_gamma   90.00
#
_symmetry.space_group_name_H-M   'P 1'
#
loop_
_entity.id
_entity.type
_entity.pdbx_description
1 polymer ?
#
loop_
_entity_poly.entity_id
_entity_poly.type
_entity_poly.pdbx_seq_one_letter_code
_entity_poly.pdbx_strand_id
1 'polypeptide(L)' 'MKRTLIVILSVVMAISMSACYSTHHGHRHGRGPKGMPPGQAKKYYGEQSAKDFAPGQQKKKKHRH' A
#
# COMPACT_ATOMS: atom_id res chain seq x y z
N MET A 1 16.43 13.33 41.74
CA MET A 1 17.44 13.05 40.69
C MET A 1 17.20 11.72 39.99
N LYS A 2 17.16 10.57 40.70
CA LYS A 2 16.94 9.24 40.09
C LYS A 2 15.59 9.11 39.35
N ARG A 3 14.50 9.60 39.96
CA ARG A 3 13.16 9.61 39.34
C ARG A 3 13.09 10.54 38.12
N THR A 4 13.74 11.69 38.19
CA THR A 4 13.84 12.65 37.08
C THR A 4 14.63 12.07 35.91
N LEU A 5 15.73 11.35 36.17
CA LEU A 5 16.50 10.62 35.16
C LEU A 5 15.67 9.54 34.45
N ILE A 6 14.86 8.77 35.20
CA ILE A 6 13.98 7.75 34.61
C ILE A 6 12.92 8.37 33.70
N VAL A 7 12.32 9.48 34.13
CA VAL A 7 11.33 10.21 33.31
C VAL A 7 11.98 10.73 32.02
N ILE A 8 13.15 11.37 32.12
CA ILE A 8 13.87 11.87 30.94
C ILE A 8 14.22 10.74 29.97
N LEU A 9 14.70 9.60 30.47
CA LEU A 9 15.03 8.42 29.65
C LEU A 9 13.80 7.88 28.91
N SER A 10 12.65 7.82 29.59
CA SER A 10 11.40 7.32 29.00
C SER A 10 10.86 8.21 27.87
N VAL A 11 10.98 9.53 28.02
CA VAL A 11 10.54 10.51 27.02
C VAL A 11 11.39 10.43 25.76
N VAL A 12 12.72 10.31 25.89
CA VAL A 12 13.64 10.19 24.75
C VAL A 12 13.37 8.91 23.94
N MET A 13 13.03 7.80 24.60
CA MET A 13 12.67 6.56 23.92
C MET A 13 11.35 6.64 23.15
N ALA A 14 10.33 7.29 23.71
CA ALA A 14 9.04 7.46 23.03
C ALA A 14 9.15 8.32 21.74
N ILE A 15 10.00 9.35 21.76
CA ILE A 15 10.25 10.21 20.59
C ILE A 15 10.96 9.41 19.49
N SER A 16 11.94 8.57 19.86
CA SER A 16 12.70 7.75 18.89
C SER A 16 11.81 6.77 18.13
N MET A 17 10.82 6.16 18.78
CA MET A 17 9.86 5.25 18.14
C MET A 17 8.92 5.95 17.15
N SER A 18 8.63 7.25 17.37
CA SER A 18 7.76 8.03 16.48
C SER A 18 8.43 8.37 15.13
N ALA A 19 9.77 8.39 15.09
CA ALA A 19 10.54 8.62 13.87
C ALA A 19 10.58 7.39 12.93
N CYS A 20 10.17 6.21 13.41
CA CYS A 20 10.06 4.99 12.61
C CYS A 20 8.75 4.90 11.80
N TYR A 21 8.03 6.01 11.57
CA TYR A 21 6.97 6.02 10.57
C TYR A 21 7.60 5.79 9.19
N SER A 22 7.57 4.53 8.76
CA SER A 22 7.81 4.15 7.39
C SER A 22 6.75 4.85 6.55
N THR A 23 7.11 5.98 5.95
CA THR A 23 6.38 6.53 4.82
C THR A 23 6.34 5.42 3.79
N HIS A 24 5.20 4.71 3.70
CA HIS A 24 4.92 3.87 2.56
C HIS A 24 4.87 4.81 1.35
N HIS A 25 6.01 5.02 0.71
CA HIS A 25 6.08 5.50 -0.65
C HIS A 25 5.37 4.45 -1.49
N GLY A 26 4.05 4.56 -1.57
CA GLY A 26 3.23 3.73 -2.44
C GLY A 26 3.82 3.87 -3.83
N HIS A 27 4.37 2.78 -4.34
CA HIS A 27 4.97 2.69 -5.67
C HIS A 27 4.00 3.25 -6.71
N ARG A 28 4.14 4.53 -7.04
CA ARG A 28 3.46 5.18 -8.16
C ARG A 28 4.16 4.77 -9.45
N HIS A 29 4.08 3.49 -9.78
CA HIS A 29 4.41 3.02 -11.11
C HIS A 29 3.11 2.90 -11.90
N GLY A 30 2.89 3.83 -12.84
CA GLY A 30 1.96 3.62 -13.94
C GLY A 30 0.85 4.68 -14.06
N ARG A 31 1.07 5.56 -15.03
CA ARG A 31 0.10 6.35 -15.82
C ARG A 31 -1.37 5.89 -15.69
N GLY A 32 -2.20 6.67 -15.00
CA GLY A 32 -3.67 6.57 -15.07
C GLY A 32 -4.39 6.93 -13.76
N PRO A 33 -5.64 7.43 -13.81
CA PRO A 33 -6.40 7.78 -12.62
C PRO A 33 -6.75 6.51 -11.82
N LYS A 34 -6.06 6.34 -10.69
CA LYS A 34 -6.45 5.58 -9.47
C LYS A 34 -7.36 4.37 -9.68
N GLY A 35 -6.87 3.33 -10.36
CA GLY A 35 -7.43 1.98 -10.28
C GLY A 35 -6.63 1.10 -9.33
N MET A 36 -7.29 0.17 -8.63
CA MET A 36 -6.62 -0.90 -7.87
C MET A 36 -5.73 -1.72 -8.81
N PRO A 37 -4.46 -1.98 -8.49
CA PRO A 37 -3.57 -2.70 -9.39
C PRO A 37 -4.12 -4.12 -9.65
N PRO A 38 -3.92 -4.68 -10.85
CA PRO A 38 -4.60 -5.89 -11.30
C PRO A 38 -4.32 -7.11 -10.39
N GLY A 39 -3.12 -7.18 -9.80
CA GLY A 39 -2.78 -8.23 -8.83
C GLY A 39 -3.52 -8.11 -7.50
N GLN A 40 -3.86 -6.90 -7.07
CA GLN A 40 -4.70 -6.69 -5.89
C GLN A 40 -6.19 -6.89 -6.22
N ALA A 41 -6.64 -6.38 -7.37
CA ALA A 41 -8.02 -6.55 -7.82
C ALA A 41 -8.39 -8.04 -7.93
N LYS A 42 -7.54 -8.84 -8.58
CA LYS A 42 -7.70 -10.30 -8.65
C LYS A 42 -7.95 -10.94 -7.28
N LYS A 43 -7.16 -10.58 -6.26
CA LYS A 43 -7.32 -11.10 -4.89
C LYS A 43 -8.63 -10.64 -4.26
N TYR A 44 -8.97 -9.37 -4.42
CA TYR A 44 -10.21 -8.79 -3.89
C TYR A 44 -11.45 -9.45 -4.49
N TYR A 45 -11.44 -9.74 -5.79
CA TYR A 45 -12.55 -10.39 -6.50
C TYR A 45 -12.50 -11.93 -6.46
N GLY A 46 -11.49 -12.54 -5.82
CA GLY A 46 -11.35 -14.00 -5.73
C GLY A 46 -11.05 -14.70 -7.06
N GLU A 47 -10.60 -13.97 -8.08
CA GLU A 47 -10.33 -14.55 -9.39
C GLU A 47 -8.94 -15.23 -9.43
N GLN A 48 -8.79 -16.24 -10.29
CA GLN A 48 -7.50 -16.91 -10.50
C GLN A 48 -6.62 -16.22 -11.56
N SER A 49 -7.08 -15.13 -12.19
CA SER A 49 -6.32 -14.40 -13.22
C SER A 49 -6.42 -12.89 -13.05
N ALA A 50 -5.31 -12.17 -13.29
CA ALA A 50 -5.27 -10.70 -13.26
C ALA A 50 -5.43 -10.09 -14.66
N LYS A 51 -5.58 -10.94 -15.69
CA LYS A 51 -5.67 -10.54 -17.09
C LYS A 51 -6.86 -9.64 -17.35
N ASP A 52 -7.98 -9.89 -16.69
CA ASP A 52 -9.23 -9.14 -16.89
C ASP A 52 -9.20 -7.74 -16.28
N PHE A 53 -8.35 -7.55 -15.27
CA PHE A 53 -8.10 -6.26 -14.61
C PHE A 53 -6.96 -5.48 -15.25
N ALA A 54 -6.23 -6.06 -16.21
CA ALA A 54 -5.12 -5.39 -16.87
C ALA A 54 -5.60 -4.37 -17.92
N PRO A 55 -5.01 -3.16 -17.95
CA PRO A 55 -5.38 -2.13 -18.93
C PRO A 55 -5.18 -2.65 -20.36
N GLY A 56 -6.20 -2.50 -21.21
CA GLY A 56 -6.18 -2.97 -22.61
C GLY A 56 -6.76 -4.37 -22.86
N GLN A 57 -6.97 -5.21 -21.84
CA GLN A 57 -7.57 -6.55 -22.04
C GLN A 57 -9.10 -6.53 -22.07
N GLN A 58 -9.74 -5.52 -21.47
CA GLN A 58 -11.21 -5.39 -21.45
C GLN A 58 -11.85 -5.28 -22.85
N LYS A 59 -11.10 -4.81 -23.86
CA LYS A 59 -11.60 -4.65 -25.23
C LYS A 59 -11.91 -5.99 -25.91
N LYS A 60 -11.32 -7.10 -25.46
CA LYS A 60 -11.52 -8.44 -26.05
C LYS A 60 -12.85 -9.10 -25.66
N LYS A 61 -13.50 -8.67 -24.56
CA LYS A 61 -14.82 -9.21 -24.17
C LYS A 61 -15.96 -8.70 -25.07
N LYS A 62 -15.78 -7.57 -25.76
CA LYS A 62 -16.85 -6.93 -26.57
C LYS A 62 -17.00 -7.48 -27.99
N HIS A 63 -16.09 -8.33 -28.46
CA HIS A 63 -16.06 -8.87 -29.83
C HIS A 63 -16.49 -10.34 -29.94
N ARG A 64 -17.13 -10.90 -28.91
CA ARG A 64 -17.70 -12.26 -28.97
C ARG A 64 -19.23 -12.15 -29.11
N HIS A 65 -19.67 -11.81 -30.33
CA HIS A 65 -21.01 -12.05 -30.84
C HIS A 65 -20.90 -13.03 -31.99
#